data_AF-A0A3E0EIB1-F1
#
_entry.id   AF-A0A3E0EIB1-F1
#
_cell.length_a   1.000
_cell.length_b   1.000
_cell.length_c   1.000
_cell.angle_alpha   90.00
_cell.angle_beta   90.00
_cell.angle_gamma   90.00
#
_symmetry.space_group_name_H-M   'P 1'
#
loop_
_entity.id
_entity.type
_entity.pdbx_description
1 polymer ?
#
loop_
_entity_poly.entity_id
_entity_poly.type
_entity_poly.pdbx_seq_one_letter_code
_entity_poly.pdbx_strand_id
1 'polypeptide(L)'
;MKHILLLVICMLVSCKKENGTYNKKENSNIYKMSSLEKDFHKSNYFNEERIKRDKFLVTSKGDNLAYSELELYYSYNNLRKDEILPYSLMMVEKFKKYKYCTNLFEDFLEFYSGKSNNYDGTEKSLIDYLGGINKLDESQKRYLIYFLNIGAKNNDFGSVRYLEIIYRNGLGVSVNTKSADSLKSCIKEKFPAKRGER
;
A
#
# COMPACT_ATOMS: atom_id res chain seq x y z
N MET A 1 32.27 16.66 37.82
CA MET A 1 33.39 15.93 37.18
C MET A 1 33.23 16.14 35.67
N LYS A 2 34.09 17.00 35.08
CA LYS A 2 35.15 16.60 34.11
C LYS A 2 34.54 16.13 32.78
N HIS A 3 34.73 16.70 31.59
CA HIS A 3 35.54 17.75 30.95
C HIS A 3 34.78 18.16 29.66
N ILE A 4 34.59 19.43 29.29
CA ILE A 4 35.48 20.23 28.40
C ILE A 4 35.87 19.47 27.11
N LEU A 5 35.38 19.91 25.94
CA LEU A 5 36.19 20.64 24.93
C LEU A 5 35.62 20.48 23.50
N LEU A 6 35.22 21.62 22.95
CA LEU A 6 35.06 21.94 21.54
C LEU A 6 36.46 22.20 20.94
N LEU A 7 36.82 21.59 19.80
CA LEU A 7 37.85 22.04 18.82
C LEU A 7 37.97 20.97 17.72
N VAL A 8 37.43 21.19 16.51
CA VAL A 8 38.10 21.83 15.35
C VAL A 8 39.44 21.15 15.03
N ILE A 9 39.62 20.70 13.78
CA ILE A 9 40.78 21.01 12.91
C ILE A 9 40.84 20.07 11.69
N CYS A 10 40.93 20.74 10.54
CA CYS A 10 41.49 20.34 9.22
C CYS A 10 40.76 19.29 8.38
N MET A 11 40.19 19.64 7.22
CA MET A 11 40.82 20.19 5.99
C MET A 11 41.95 19.31 5.42
N LEU A 12 41.57 18.62 4.34
CA LEU A 12 42.31 18.46 3.07
C LEU A 12 43.44 17.43 2.98
N VAL A 13 43.60 16.98 1.73
CA VAL A 13 44.64 16.11 1.14
C VAL A 13 44.23 14.62 1.17
N SER A 14 43.82 13.97 0.07
CA SER A 14 44.39 14.01 -1.29
C SER A 14 43.36 13.71 -2.39
N CYS A 15 43.44 14.49 -3.47
CA CYS A 15 43.12 14.05 -4.82
C CYS A 15 44.10 12.96 -5.26
N LYS A 16 43.61 11.86 -5.84
CA LYS A 16 44.26 11.21 -6.98
C LYS A 16 43.20 10.81 -8.01
N LYS A 17 43.46 11.25 -9.23
CA LYS A 17 42.66 11.10 -10.44
C LYS A 17 43.20 9.90 -11.20
N GLU A 18 42.34 8.99 -11.63
CA GLU A 18 42.62 8.08 -12.74
C GLU A 18 41.33 7.76 -13.51
N ASN A 19 41.45 7.80 -14.83
CA ASN A 19 40.37 7.73 -15.82
C ASN A 19 40.02 6.27 -16.18
N GLY A 20 38.81 6.09 -16.73
CA GLY A 20 38.36 4.86 -17.41
C GLY A 20 37.50 3.98 -16.50
N THR A 21 36.33 3.47 -16.87
CA THR A 21 35.76 3.21 -18.19
C THR A 21 34.26 3.07 -17.99
N TYR A 22 33.45 3.55 -18.94
CA TYR A 22 32.00 3.34 -18.95
C TYR A 22 31.68 1.84 -18.93
N ASN A 23 30.92 1.40 -17.95
CA ASN A 23 30.09 0.21 -18.09
C ASN A 23 28.76 0.44 -17.37
N LYS A 24 27.70 0.47 -18.20
CA LYS A 24 26.29 0.54 -17.86
C LYS A 24 25.96 -0.66 -16.96
N LYS A 25 25.73 -0.41 -15.66
CA LYS A 25 25.10 -1.38 -14.76
C LYS A 25 23.73 -0.84 -14.38
N GLU A 26 22.71 -1.62 -14.73
CA GLU A 26 21.36 -1.48 -14.23
C GLU A 26 21.40 -1.38 -12.71
N ASN A 27 20.96 -0.24 -12.18
CA ASN A 27 20.71 -0.06 -10.76
C ASN A 27 19.41 -0.81 -10.42
N SER A 28 19.49 -2.12 -10.24
CA SER A 28 18.59 -2.80 -9.33
C SER A 28 18.97 -2.36 -7.92
N ASN A 29 18.27 -1.37 -7.37
CA ASN A 29 18.32 -1.08 -5.94
C ASN A 29 17.73 -2.30 -5.20
N ILE A 30 18.56 -3.31 -4.96
CA ILE A 30 18.27 -4.40 -4.05
C ILE A 30 18.33 -3.79 -2.65
N TYR A 31 17.16 -3.48 -2.11
CA TYR A 31 16.99 -3.12 -0.71
C TYR A 31 17.66 -4.23 0.13
N LYS A 32 18.72 -3.90 0.88
CA LYS A 32 19.38 -4.87 1.76
C LYS A 32 18.45 -5.16 2.94
N MET A 33 17.64 -6.19 2.77
CA MET A 33 16.78 -6.77 3.82
C MET A 33 17.59 -7.04 5.09
N SER A 34 17.10 -6.57 6.23
CA SER A 34 17.80 -6.69 7.52
C SER A 34 17.94 -8.16 7.94
N SER A 35 18.90 -8.48 8.82
CA SER A 35 19.03 -9.86 9.35
C SER A 35 17.77 -10.31 10.07
N LEU A 36 17.12 -9.41 10.81
CA LEU A 36 15.88 -9.66 11.54
C LEU A 36 14.72 -10.03 10.60
N GLU A 37 14.61 -9.33 9.48
CA GLU A 37 13.59 -9.56 8.46
C GLU A 37 13.81 -10.93 7.79
N LYS A 38 15.07 -11.27 7.46
CA LYS A 38 15.44 -12.60 6.94
C LYS A 38 15.14 -13.73 7.94
N ASP A 39 15.35 -13.48 9.23
CA ASP A 39 15.09 -14.48 10.28
C ASP A 39 13.58 -14.65 10.51
N PHE A 40 12.79 -13.58 10.41
CA PHE A 40 11.33 -13.67 10.43
C PHE A 40 10.79 -14.46 9.23
N HIS A 41 11.29 -14.21 8.02
CA HIS A 41 10.95 -15.00 6.82
C HIS A 41 11.26 -16.50 6.98
N LYS A 42 12.28 -16.85 7.76
CA LYS A 42 12.68 -18.24 8.06
C LYS A 42 11.98 -18.83 9.29
N SER A 43 11.23 -18.03 10.04
CA SER A 43 10.59 -18.48 11.27
C SER A 43 9.41 -19.40 10.97
N ASN A 44 9.09 -20.30 11.91
CA ASN A 44 7.90 -21.16 11.85
C ASN A 44 6.57 -20.39 11.94
N TYR A 45 6.61 -19.06 11.95
CA TYR A 45 5.44 -18.19 11.99
C TYR A 45 4.51 -18.47 10.81
N PHE A 46 5.06 -18.64 9.60
CA PHE A 46 4.30 -18.98 8.39
C PHE A 46 4.29 -20.48 8.09
N ASN A 47 4.09 -21.32 9.10
CA ASN A 47 3.93 -22.75 8.86
C ASN A 47 2.68 -23.04 8.00
N GLU A 48 2.77 -24.05 7.14
CA GLU A 48 1.76 -24.33 6.12
C GLU A 48 0.38 -24.64 6.70
N GLU A 49 0.32 -25.37 7.81
CA GLU A 49 -0.94 -25.74 8.47
C GLU A 49 -1.69 -24.53 9.04
N ARG A 50 -0.96 -23.54 9.55
CA ARG A 50 -1.54 -22.26 9.96
C ARG A 50 -2.13 -21.52 8.77
N ILE A 51 -1.37 -21.40 7.67
CA ILE A 51 -1.86 -20.72 6.46
C ILE A 51 -3.11 -21.41 5.90
N LYS A 52 -3.15 -22.76 5.88
CA LYS A 52 -4.35 -23.52 5.49
C LYS A 52 -5.53 -23.23 6.40
N ARG A 53 -5.31 -23.16 7.72
CA ARG A 53 -6.36 -22.82 8.69
C ARG A 53 -6.89 -21.41 8.45
N ASP A 54 -6.02 -20.43 8.23
CA ASP A 54 -6.43 -19.05 8.00
C ASP A 54 -7.24 -18.92 6.70
N LYS A 55 -6.79 -19.58 5.61
CA LYS A 55 -7.56 -19.72 4.37
C LYS A 55 -8.96 -20.32 4.62
N PHE A 56 -9.04 -21.38 5.41
CA PHE A 56 -10.32 -21.99 5.78
C PHE A 56 -11.22 -21.04 6.58
N LEU A 57 -10.68 -20.32 7.57
CA LEU A 57 -11.46 -19.40 8.40
C LEU A 57 -11.99 -18.20 7.60
N VAL A 58 -11.18 -17.64 6.70
CA VAL A 58 -11.65 -16.59 5.80
C VAL A 58 -12.73 -17.10 4.87
N THR A 59 -12.52 -18.25 4.22
CA THR A 59 -13.47 -18.79 3.23
C THR A 59 -14.80 -19.23 3.85
N SER A 60 -14.77 -19.78 5.07
CA SER A 60 -15.95 -20.29 5.77
C SER A 60 -16.70 -19.22 6.58
N LYS A 61 -15.99 -18.29 7.22
CA LYS A 61 -16.58 -17.35 8.20
C LYS A 61 -16.32 -15.88 7.92
N GLY A 62 -15.44 -15.54 6.98
CA GLY A 62 -15.00 -14.16 6.77
C GLY A 62 -14.30 -13.61 8.02
N ASP A 63 -13.43 -14.43 8.61
CA ASP A 63 -12.73 -14.10 9.85
C ASP A 63 -11.72 -12.96 9.62
N ASN A 64 -11.85 -11.88 10.40
CA ASN A 64 -11.02 -10.68 10.25
C ASN A 64 -9.55 -10.92 10.60
N LEU A 65 -9.28 -11.72 11.64
CA LEU A 65 -7.92 -11.95 12.11
C LEU A 65 -7.19 -12.85 11.12
N ALA A 66 -7.83 -13.95 10.71
CA ALA A 66 -7.29 -14.83 9.69
C ALA A 66 -7.03 -14.08 8.37
N TYR A 67 -7.92 -13.18 7.97
CA TYR A 67 -7.69 -12.36 6.77
C TYR A 67 -6.45 -11.47 6.91
N SER A 68 -6.29 -10.76 8.04
CA SER A 68 -5.09 -9.94 8.27
C SER A 68 -3.79 -10.76 8.33
N GLU A 69 -3.85 -12.00 8.83
CA GLU A 69 -2.72 -12.93 8.79
C GLU A 69 -2.38 -13.38 7.37
N LEU A 70 -3.38 -13.57 6.50
CA LEU A 70 -3.15 -13.83 5.08
C LEU A 70 -2.57 -12.61 4.35
N GLU A 71 -3.05 -11.40 4.64
CA GLU A 71 -2.48 -10.16 4.08
C GLU A 71 -0.99 -10.05 4.46
N LEU A 72 -0.68 -10.31 5.72
CA LEU A 72 0.71 -10.34 6.19
C LEU A 72 1.50 -11.43 5.46
N TYR A 73 1.01 -12.66 5.40
CA TYR A 73 1.69 -13.76 4.71
C TYR A 73 2.02 -13.43 3.24
N TYR A 74 1.04 -12.92 2.49
CA TYR A 74 1.25 -12.59 1.07
C TYR A 74 2.08 -11.33 0.85
N SER A 75 2.14 -10.41 1.82
CA SER A 75 3.07 -9.28 1.77
C SER A 75 4.54 -9.71 1.87
N TYR A 76 4.82 -10.86 2.51
CA TYR A 76 6.15 -11.49 2.56
C TYR A 76 6.38 -12.50 1.40
N ASN A 77 5.34 -12.87 0.66
CA ASN A 77 5.39 -13.83 -0.45
C ASN A 77 5.11 -13.15 -1.80
N ASN A 78 6.01 -12.24 -2.19
CA ASN A 78 5.85 -11.40 -3.39
C ASN A 78 5.61 -12.17 -4.70
N LEU A 79 6.06 -13.43 -4.80
CA LEU A 79 5.84 -14.26 -6.00
C LEU A 79 4.38 -14.73 -6.16
N ARG A 80 3.58 -14.67 -5.09
CA ARG A 80 2.19 -15.15 -5.03
C ARG A 80 1.28 -14.12 -4.36
N LYS A 81 1.64 -12.83 -4.43
CA LYS A 81 0.90 -11.76 -3.76
C LYS A 81 -0.55 -11.71 -4.23
N ASP A 82 -0.79 -12.01 -5.51
CA ASP A 82 -2.09 -12.08 -6.16
C ASP A 82 -3.04 -13.11 -5.56
N GLU A 83 -2.54 -14.12 -4.84
CA GLU A 83 -3.39 -15.12 -4.19
C GLU A 83 -4.21 -14.59 -3.02
N ILE A 84 -3.96 -13.37 -2.53
CA ILE A 84 -4.84 -12.74 -1.54
C ILE A 84 -6.20 -12.36 -2.14
N LEU A 85 -6.24 -12.03 -3.43
CA LEU A 85 -7.40 -11.45 -4.11
C LEU A 85 -8.73 -12.22 -3.93
N PRO A 86 -8.80 -13.56 -4.09
CA PRO A 86 -10.04 -14.30 -3.83
C PRO A 86 -10.51 -14.17 -2.37
N TYR A 87 -9.60 -14.06 -1.41
CA TYR A 87 -9.96 -13.87 0.00
C TYR A 87 -10.51 -12.47 0.24
N SER A 88 -9.89 -11.44 -0.33
CA SER A 88 -10.36 -10.05 -0.27
C SER A 88 -11.77 -9.92 -0.87
N LEU A 89 -12.00 -10.56 -2.03
CA LEU A 89 -13.32 -10.66 -2.66
C LEU A 89 -14.34 -11.32 -1.73
N MET A 90 -14.00 -12.46 -1.11
CA MET A 90 -14.91 -13.13 -0.18
C MET A 90 -15.26 -12.26 1.02
N MET A 91 -14.28 -11.56 1.61
CA MET A 91 -14.52 -10.66 2.74
C MET A 91 -15.55 -9.59 2.39
N VAL A 92 -15.44 -8.98 1.21
CA VAL A 92 -16.33 -7.90 0.78
C VAL A 92 -17.66 -8.42 0.22
N GLU A 93 -17.63 -9.31 -0.78
CA GLU A 93 -18.82 -9.70 -1.52
C GLU A 93 -19.66 -10.75 -0.77
N LYS A 94 -19.04 -11.76 -0.16
CA LYS A 94 -19.77 -12.83 0.55
C LYS A 94 -20.12 -12.41 1.97
N PHE A 95 -19.16 -11.90 2.72
CA PHE A 95 -19.32 -11.61 4.16
C PHE A 95 -19.66 -10.15 4.48
N LYS A 96 -19.75 -9.29 3.45
CA LYS A 96 -20.14 -7.88 3.59
C LYS A 96 -19.26 -7.08 4.57
N LYS A 97 -17.98 -7.47 4.69
CA LYS A 97 -16.99 -6.79 5.53
C LYS A 97 -16.44 -5.58 4.78
N TYR A 98 -17.28 -4.56 4.57
CA TYR A 98 -16.98 -3.41 3.71
C TYR A 98 -15.80 -2.55 4.15
N LYS A 99 -15.31 -2.71 5.39
CA LYS A 99 -14.05 -2.09 5.83
C LYS A 99 -12.81 -2.57 5.05
N TYR A 100 -12.92 -3.65 4.28
CA TYR A 100 -11.85 -4.18 3.42
C TYR A 100 -12.01 -3.78 1.94
N CYS A 101 -12.92 -2.84 1.61
CA CYS A 101 -13.07 -2.38 0.23
C CYS A 101 -11.80 -1.68 -0.28
N THR A 102 -11.08 -0.93 0.56
CA THR A 102 -9.78 -0.36 0.20
C THR A 102 -8.77 -1.46 -0.15
N ASN A 103 -8.61 -2.49 0.70
CA ASN A 103 -7.69 -3.60 0.46
C ASN A 103 -8.02 -4.32 -0.85
N LEU A 104 -9.29 -4.64 -1.08
CA LEU A 104 -9.73 -5.26 -2.33
C LEU A 104 -9.44 -4.40 -3.56
N PHE A 105 -9.65 -3.08 -3.47
CA PHE A 105 -9.29 -2.15 -4.54
C PHE A 105 -7.78 -2.17 -4.81
N GLU A 106 -6.95 -2.15 -3.77
CA GLU A 106 -5.49 -2.17 -3.88
C GLU A 106 -5.01 -3.47 -4.51
N ASP A 107 -5.49 -4.61 -4.03
CA ASP A 107 -5.16 -5.93 -4.57
C ASP A 107 -5.48 -6.02 -6.07
N PHE A 108 -6.66 -5.55 -6.47
CA PHE A 108 -7.04 -5.50 -7.88
C PHE A 108 -6.21 -4.53 -8.71
N LEU A 109 -5.93 -3.33 -8.17
CA LEU A 109 -5.15 -2.33 -8.87
C LEU A 109 -3.73 -2.83 -9.12
N GLU A 110 -3.10 -3.41 -8.11
CA GLU A 110 -1.77 -4.01 -8.24
C GLU A 110 -1.77 -5.16 -9.24
N PHE A 111 -2.75 -6.07 -9.14
CA PHE A 111 -2.88 -7.22 -10.04
C PHE A 111 -2.98 -6.80 -11.51
N TYR A 112 -3.89 -5.87 -11.85
CA TYR A 112 -4.12 -5.49 -13.24
C TYR A 112 -3.09 -4.49 -13.77
N SER A 113 -2.59 -3.58 -12.95
CA SER A 113 -1.67 -2.54 -13.42
C SER A 113 -0.19 -2.94 -13.36
N GLY A 114 0.13 -4.04 -12.65
CA GLY A 114 1.48 -4.47 -12.32
C GLY A 114 2.25 -3.47 -11.46
N LYS A 115 1.57 -2.50 -10.85
CA LYS A 115 2.18 -1.42 -10.08
C LYS A 115 1.99 -1.67 -8.59
N SER A 116 3.07 -1.97 -7.89
CA SER A 116 3.07 -2.09 -6.43
C SER A 116 2.83 -0.75 -5.74
N ASN A 117 2.19 -0.78 -4.58
CA ASN A 117 2.02 0.37 -3.71
C ASN A 117 3.37 0.78 -3.08
N ASN A 118 3.98 1.83 -3.62
CA ASN A 118 5.21 2.45 -3.10
C ASN A 118 4.91 3.78 -2.37
N TYR A 119 3.76 3.86 -1.68
CA TYR A 119 3.36 5.05 -0.93
C TYR A 119 4.38 5.38 0.16
N ASP A 120 4.92 6.59 0.10
CA ASP A 120 5.95 7.11 1.01
C ASP A 120 5.40 8.09 2.07
N GLY A 121 4.06 8.19 2.18
CA GLY A 121 3.40 9.17 3.04
C GLY A 121 3.06 10.50 2.36
N THR A 122 3.53 10.73 1.13
CA THR A 122 3.23 11.96 0.39
C THR A 122 2.00 11.83 -0.52
N GLU A 123 1.25 12.92 -0.68
CA GLU A 123 0.11 12.93 -1.61
C GLU A 123 0.53 12.62 -3.06
N LYS A 124 1.75 13.01 -3.44
CA LYS A 124 2.32 12.70 -4.75
C LYS A 124 2.46 11.20 -4.97
N SER A 125 3.08 10.46 -4.04
CA SER A 125 3.26 9.01 -4.21
C SER A 125 1.91 8.27 -4.25
N LEU A 126 0.91 8.78 -3.52
CA LEU A 126 -0.45 8.24 -3.57
C LEU A 126 -1.14 8.50 -4.91
N ILE A 127 -1.07 9.72 -5.44
CA ILE A 127 -1.57 10.05 -6.79
C ILE A 127 -0.88 9.17 -7.84
N ASP A 128 0.44 9.01 -7.73
CA ASP A 128 1.21 8.18 -8.65
C ASP A 128 0.71 6.73 -8.58
N TYR A 129 0.57 6.14 -7.39
CA TYR A 129 0.04 4.79 -7.21
C TYR A 129 -1.36 4.63 -7.84
N LEU A 130 -2.31 5.49 -7.46
CA LEU A 130 -3.68 5.47 -7.99
C LEU A 130 -3.74 5.74 -9.50
N GLY A 131 -2.76 6.43 -10.06
CA GLY A 131 -2.61 6.60 -11.51
C GLY A 131 -2.48 5.28 -12.29
N GLY A 132 -2.20 4.17 -11.60
CA GLY A 132 -2.27 2.82 -12.16
C GLY A 132 -3.61 2.50 -12.82
N ILE A 133 -4.72 3.10 -12.34
CA ILE A 133 -6.07 2.93 -12.89
C ILE A 133 -6.12 3.27 -14.39
N ASN A 134 -5.29 4.21 -14.85
CA ASN A 134 -5.27 4.62 -16.27
C ASN A 134 -4.80 3.51 -17.23
N LYS A 135 -4.16 2.46 -16.71
CA LYS A 135 -3.73 1.29 -17.51
C LYS A 135 -4.81 0.23 -17.69
N LEU A 136 -5.89 0.30 -16.92
CA LEU A 136 -6.95 -0.70 -16.88
C LEU A 136 -7.92 -0.50 -18.05
N ASP A 137 -8.66 -1.54 -18.41
CA ASP A 137 -9.80 -1.40 -19.31
C ASP A 137 -11.03 -0.80 -18.59
N GLU A 138 -12.04 -0.38 -19.35
CA GLU A 138 -13.22 0.28 -18.80
C GLU A 138 -14.05 -0.59 -17.85
N SER A 139 -14.07 -1.92 -18.05
CA SER A 139 -14.77 -2.83 -17.16
C SER A 139 -14.04 -2.97 -15.83
N GLN A 140 -12.71 -3.13 -15.87
CA GLN A 140 -11.85 -3.15 -14.69
C GLN A 140 -11.98 -1.84 -13.91
N LYS A 141 -11.86 -0.68 -14.57
CA LYS A 141 -12.04 0.64 -13.92
C LYS A 141 -13.37 0.74 -13.19
N ARG A 142 -14.48 0.42 -13.86
CA ARG A 142 -15.82 0.44 -13.24
C ARG A 142 -15.88 -0.46 -12.01
N TYR A 143 -15.27 -1.63 -12.07
CA TYR A 143 -15.29 -2.59 -10.98
C TYR A 143 -14.47 -2.12 -9.76
N LEU A 144 -13.28 -1.54 -9.98
CA LEU A 144 -12.48 -0.92 -8.90
C LEU A 144 -13.24 0.24 -8.24
N ILE A 145 -13.80 1.14 -9.04
CA ILE A 145 -14.57 2.29 -8.55
C ILE A 145 -15.84 1.85 -7.81
N TYR A 146 -16.47 0.75 -8.23
CA TYR A 146 -17.62 0.16 -7.53
C TYR A 146 -17.29 -0.20 -6.08
N PHE A 147 -16.17 -0.89 -5.82
CA PHE A 147 -15.77 -1.24 -4.46
C PHE A 147 -15.43 -0.03 -3.60
N LEU A 148 -14.73 0.96 -4.14
CA LEU A 148 -14.47 2.20 -3.41
C LEU A 148 -15.78 2.91 -3.04
N ASN A 149 -16.78 2.93 -3.93
CA ASN A 149 -18.08 3.51 -3.61
C ASN A 149 -18.81 2.73 -2.51
N ILE A 150 -18.71 1.39 -2.48
CA ILE A 150 -19.24 0.58 -1.39
C ILE A 150 -18.53 0.91 -0.08
N GLY A 151 -17.20 0.94 -0.08
CA GLY A 151 -16.41 1.26 1.12
C GLY A 151 -16.76 2.64 1.66
N ALA A 152 -16.81 3.66 0.79
CA ALA A 152 -17.15 5.02 1.18
C ALA A 152 -18.55 5.13 1.80
N LYS A 153 -19.55 4.42 1.25
CA LYS A 153 -20.90 4.34 1.84
C LYS A 153 -20.91 3.69 3.23
N ASN A 154 -19.91 2.86 3.53
CA ASN A 154 -19.77 2.13 4.79
C ASN A 154 -18.66 2.69 5.69
N ASN A 155 -18.28 3.97 5.51
CA ASN A 155 -17.28 4.67 6.32
C ASN A 155 -15.88 4.02 6.32
N ASP A 156 -15.51 3.34 5.23
CA ASP A 156 -14.12 2.95 5.01
C ASP A 156 -13.29 4.18 4.62
N PHE A 157 -12.42 4.63 5.51
CA PHE A 157 -11.63 5.86 5.35
C PHE A 157 -10.78 5.83 4.07
N GLY A 158 -10.10 4.71 3.80
CA GLY A 158 -9.24 4.56 2.63
C GLY A 158 -10.04 4.75 1.35
N SER A 159 -11.23 4.16 1.28
CA SER A 159 -12.14 4.29 0.14
C SER A 159 -12.59 5.72 -0.09
N VAL A 160 -12.96 6.45 0.97
CA VAL A 160 -13.33 7.87 0.88
C VAL A 160 -12.15 8.70 0.38
N ARG A 161 -10.95 8.48 0.92
CA ARG A 161 -9.73 9.20 0.54
C ARG A 161 -9.32 8.91 -0.90
N TYR A 162 -9.40 7.65 -1.34
CA TYR A 162 -9.02 7.27 -2.70
C TYR A 162 -9.99 7.86 -3.72
N LEU A 163 -11.30 7.79 -3.48
CA LEU A 163 -12.29 8.46 -4.35
C LEU A 163 -12.06 9.96 -4.44
N GLU A 164 -11.71 10.61 -3.32
CA GLU A 164 -11.45 12.05 -3.32
C GLU A 164 -10.29 12.41 -4.25
N ILE A 165 -9.17 11.69 -4.15
CA ILE A 165 -7.99 11.89 -4.99
C ILE A 165 -8.30 11.56 -6.45
N ILE A 166 -9.00 10.43 -6.69
CA ILE A 166 -9.39 9.98 -8.03
C ILE A 166 -10.24 11.04 -8.73
N TYR A 167 -11.30 11.53 -8.09
CA TYR A 167 -12.18 12.55 -8.69
C TYR A 167 -11.49 13.90 -8.83
N ARG A 168 -10.62 14.29 -7.90
CA ARG A 168 -9.88 15.57 -7.99
C ARG A 168 -8.93 15.58 -9.18
N ASN A 169 -8.27 14.45 -9.45
CA ASN A 169 -7.22 14.35 -10.46
C ASN A 169 -7.69 13.68 -11.77
N GLY A 170 -8.93 13.19 -11.83
CA GLY A 170 -9.46 12.52 -13.02
C GLY A 170 -8.76 11.20 -13.34
N LEU A 171 -8.47 10.39 -12.32
CA LEU A 171 -7.75 9.12 -12.49
C LEU A 171 -8.71 8.01 -12.92
N GLY A 172 -8.69 7.63 -14.20
CA GLY A 172 -9.61 6.64 -14.77
C GLY A 172 -11.07 7.08 -14.84
N VAL A 173 -11.38 8.33 -14.51
CA VAL A 173 -12.71 8.97 -14.58
C VAL A 173 -12.55 10.44 -14.94
N SER A 174 -13.63 11.10 -15.36
CA SER A 174 -13.62 12.56 -15.55
C SER A 174 -13.40 13.30 -14.23
N VAL A 175 -12.61 14.38 -14.26
CA VAL A 175 -12.44 15.29 -13.10
C VAL A 175 -13.81 15.73 -12.57
N ASN A 176 -13.99 15.62 -11.26
CA ASN A 176 -15.21 16.02 -10.56
C ASN A 176 -14.87 16.66 -9.21
N THR A 177 -14.56 17.96 -9.25
CA THR A 177 -14.15 18.75 -8.08
C THR A 177 -15.25 18.82 -7.03
N LYS A 178 -16.53 18.90 -7.42
CA LYS A 178 -17.66 18.92 -6.49
C LYS A 178 -17.74 17.66 -5.65
N SER A 179 -17.63 16.49 -6.28
CA SER A 179 -17.60 15.21 -5.56
C SER A 179 -16.35 15.09 -4.68
N ALA A 180 -15.18 15.49 -5.19
CA ALA A 180 -13.95 15.49 -4.40
C ALA A 180 -14.05 16.39 -3.15
N ASP A 181 -14.59 17.60 -3.28
CA ASP A 181 -14.74 18.52 -2.15
C ASP A 181 -15.76 17.99 -1.13
N SER A 182 -16.84 17.34 -1.59
CA SER A 182 -17.79 16.64 -0.70
C SER A 182 -17.12 15.51 0.10
N LEU A 183 -16.31 14.68 -0.56
CA LEU A 183 -15.57 13.60 0.10
C LEU A 183 -14.52 14.16 1.08
N LYS A 184 -13.85 15.26 0.72
CA LYS A 184 -12.90 15.95 1.59
C LYS A 184 -13.57 16.49 2.85
N SER A 185 -14.79 17.04 2.75
CA SER A 185 -15.58 17.43 3.92
C SER A 185 -15.98 16.21 4.76
N CYS A 186 -16.42 15.12 4.12
CA CYS A 186 -16.71 13.86 4.81
C CYS A 186 -15.50 13.34 5.61
N ILE A 187 -14.28 13.48 5.06
CA ILE A 187 -13.04 13.12 5.77
C ILE A 187 -12.87 13.95 7.04
N LYS A 188 -13.00 15.28 6.94
CA LYS A 188 -12.83 16.18 8.08
C LYS A 188 -13.86 15.94 9.19
N GLU A 189 -15.10 15.63 8.81
CA GLU A 189 -16.21 15.42 9.74
C GLU A 189 -16.14 14.06 10.44
N LYS A 190 -15.90 12.98 9.68
CA LYS A 190 -15.96 11.61 10.20
C LYS A 190 -14.63 11.08 10.71
N PHE A 191 -13.52 11.63 10.24
CA PHE A 191 -12.17 11.18 10.57
C PHE A 191 -11.28 12.37 10.97
N PRO A 192 -11.69 13.15 12.00
CA PRO A 192 -10.93 14.31 12.42
C PRO A 192 -9.54 13.88 12.91
N ALA A 193 -8.51 14.62 12.49
CA ALA A 193 -7.18 14.46 13.07
C ALA A 193 -7.28 14.68 14.58
N LYS A 194 -6.73 13.75 15.38
CA LYS A 194 -6.66 13.93 16.84
C LYS A 194 -5.85 15.22 17.10
N ARG A 195 -6.48 16.20 17.75
CA ARG A 195 -5.78 17.42 18.20
C ARG A 195 -4.77 16.99 19.27
N GLY A 196 -3.47 17.04 18.99
CA GLY A 196 -2.48 16.72 20.02
C GLY A 196 -1.04 16.47 19.60
N GLU A 197 -0.71 16.34 18.31
CA GLU A 197 0.68 16.14 17.88
C GLU A 197 1.07 17.22 16.87
N ARG A 198 1.62 18.32 17.39
CA ARG A 198 2.43 19.31 16.67
C ARG A 198 3.68 19.56 17.48
#